data_AF-A0A0V9ULD8-F1
#
_entry.id   AF-A0A0V9ULD8-F1
#
_cell.length_a   1.000
_cell.length_b   1.000
_cell.length_c   1.000
_cell.angle_alpha   90.00
_cell.angle_beta   90.00
_cell.angle_gamma   90.00
#
_symmetry.space_group_name_H-M   'P 1'
#
loop_
_entity.id
_entity.type
_entity.pdbx_description
1 polymer ?
#
loop_
_entity_poly.entity_id
_entity_poly.type
_entity_poly.pdbx_seq_one_letter_code
_entity_poly.pdbx_strand_id
1 'polypeptide(L)'
;MTVAERIRPVGTRFERTLLARPGTTPDTTTRVTWLQGERLYCDLRRPATLPTVTASTLAEMEIDDLVALASQDGFAGRLLDSSNHVEWERAVSLHPLGPTPDAGTLEALGTDTLVEHGVFEEYTEHWRITDVSPDIEEYLLEDVETGATAVLVRVGECFAFGRSRDHAIGSEPLVEQILGAATVSDARALLDCEIAVGRIEDGRWTISASTLPFRVGGELHPVFGHEIRTRETAFDGKSVTRRWRSVDSTPRSDT
;
A
#
# COMPACT_ATOMS: atom_id res chain seq x y z
N MET A 1 1.92 26.69 27.80
CA MET A 1 1.60 25.35 27.30
C MET A 1 2.54 25.07 26.15
N THR A 2 3.51 24.20 26.34
CA THR A 2 4.39 23.72 25.28
C THR A 2 3.55 22.90 24.31
N VAL A 3 3.54 23.28 23.04
CA VAL A 3 2.97 22.45 21.97
C VAL A 3 3.74 21.13 22.03
N ALA A 4 3.06 20.02 22.30
CA ALA A 4 3.69 18.71 22.22
C ALA A 4 4.28 18.56 20.81
N GLU A 5 5.54 18.17 20.71
CA GLU A 5 6.19 17.93 19.42
C GLU A 5 5.41 16.82 18.71
N ARG A 6 4.84 17.13 17.54
CA ARG A 6 4.05 16.16 16.79
C ARG A 6 4.96 15.10 16.22
N ILE A 7 4.57 13.84 16.41
CA ILE A 7 5.33 12.70 15.92
C ILE A 7 5.28 12.70 14.40
N ARG A 8 6.47 12.62 13.80
CA ARG A 8 6.64 12.39 12.37
C ARG A 8 7.18 10.98 12.18
N PRO A 9 6.40 10.05 11.61
CA PRO A 9 6.77 8.64 11.47
C PRO A 9 7.80 8.39 10.34
N VAL A 10 8.65 9.37 10.01
CA VAL A 10 9.53 9.36 8.84
C VAL A 10 10.51 8.19 8.90
N GLY A 11 10.72 7.52 7.76
CA GLY A 11 11.72 6.47 7.61
C GLY A 11 11.45 5.28 8.52
N THR A 12 10.18 4.91 8.71
CA THR A 12 9.80 3.90 9.70
C THR A 12 8.94 2.80 9.07
N ARG A 13 9.20 1.56 9.50
CA ARG A 13 8.34 0.41 9.25
C ARG A 13 7.52 0.09 10.48
N PHE A 14 6.20 0.09 10.32
CA PHE A 14 5.26 -0.30 11.35
C PHE A 14 4.59 -1.63 11.02
N GLU A 15 4.31 -2.41 12.07
CA GLU A 15 3.38 -3.52 12.01
C GLU A 15 2.23 -3.24 12.96
N ARG A 16 0.99 -3.32 12.49
CA ARG A 16 -0.17 -3.13 13.36
C ARG A 16 -0.30 -4.29 14.32
N THR A 17 -0.57 -3.97 15.58
CA THR A 17 -0.78 -4.95 16.65
C THR A 17 -2.21 -4.94 17.18
N LEU A 18 -2.96 -3.86 16.96
CA LEU A 18 -4.34 -3.70 17.38
C LEU A 18 -5.09 -2.80 16.40
N LEU A 19 -6.36 -3.12 16.14
CA LEU A 19 -7.39 -2.21 15.67
C LEU A 19 -8.64 -2.42 16.52
N ALA A 20 -9.04 -1.39 17.26
CA ALA A 20 -10.24 -1.40 18.08
C ALA A 20 -11.28 -0.43 17.50
N ARG A 21 -12.53 -0.88 17.42
CA ARG A 21 -13.70 -0.04 17.12
C ARG A 21 -14.80 -0.27 18.16
N PRO A 22 -15.59 0.74 18.52
CA PRO A 22 -16.70 0.59 19.45
C PRO A 22 -17.64 -0.55 19.05
N GLY A 23 -18.04 -1.38 20.01
CA GLY A 23 -19.00 -2.47 19.78
C GLY A 23 -18.46 -3.66 18.98
N THR A 24 -17.19 -3.67 18.61
CA THR A 24 -16.55 -4.79 17.89
C THR A 24 -15.49 -5.46 18.75
N THR A 25 -15.19 -6.73 18.46
CA THR A 25 -14.00 -7.37 19.04
C THR A 25 -12.76 -6.75 18.40
N PRO A 26 -11.76 -6.30 19.19
CA PRO A 26 -10.54 -5.74 18.62
C PRO A 26 -9.84 -6.73 17.70
N ASP A 27 -9.45 -6.28 16.51
CA ASP A 27 -8.68 -7.06 15.57
C ASP A 27 -7.20 -7.00 15.94
N THR A 28 -6.64 -8.18 16.24
CA THR A 28 -5.22 -8.40 16.54
C THR A 28 -4.61 -9.44 15.59
N THR A 29 -5.35 -9.79 14.53
CA THR A 29 -5.06 -10.94 13.68
C THR A 29 -4.70 -10.55 12.25
N THR A 30 -5.29 -9.49 11.71
CA THR A 30 -4.90 -8.96 10.39
C THR A 30 -3.45 -8.51 10.43
N ARG A 31 -2.67 -9.01 9.47
CA ARG A 31 -1.28 -8.60 9.29
C ARG A 31 -1.28 -7.31 8.49
N VAL A 32 -0.89 -6.22 9.14
CA VAL A 32 -0.79 -4.91 8.49
C VAL A 32 0.62 -4.38 8.59
N THR A 33 1.20 -4.06 7.44
CA THR A 33 2.49 -3.39 7.35
C THR A 33 2.29 -2.00 6.76
N TRP A 34 2.72 -0.98 7.49
CA TRP A 34 2.84 0.39 6.98
C TRP A 34 4.32 0.76 6.86
N LEU A 35 4.75 1.10 5.64
CA LEU A 35 6.08 1.64 5.38
C LEU A 35 5.97 3.13 5.07
N GLN A 36 6.62 3.96 5.89
CA GLN A 36 6.57 5.40 5.81
C GLN A 36 7.92 5.98 5.36
N GLY A 37 7.93 6.65 4.21
CA GLY A 37 9.05 7.47 3.73
C GLY A 37 9.06 8.86 4.38
N GLU A 38 9.51 9.88 3.65
CA GLU A 38 9.46 11.26 4.12
C GLU A 38 8.03 11.82 4.04
N ARG A 39 7.36 11.58 2.91
CA ARG A 39 5.99 12.04 2.63
C ARG A 39 5.13 10.94 2.07
N LEU A 40 5.71 9.98 1.38
CA LEU A 40 4.99 8.88 0.77
C LEU A 40 4.93 7.67 1.69
N TYR A 41 3.89 6.87 1.52
CA TYR A 41 3.70 5.66 2.29
C TYR A 41 3.04 4.56 1.47
N CYS A 42 3.13 3.33 1.97
CA CYS A 42 2.30 2.20 1.56
C CYS A 42 1.81 1.45 2.81
N ASP A 43 0.55 1.06 2.82
CA ASP A 43 -0.11 0.27 3.86
C ASP A 43 -0.73 -0.98 3.21
N LEU A 44 -0.25 -2.17 3.60
CA LEU A 44 -0.75 -3.46 3.13
C LEU A 44 -1.48 -4.18 4.27
N ARG A 45 -2.75 -4.54 4.08
CA ARG A 45 -3.61 -5.18 5.09
C ARG A 45 -4.08 -6.55 4.62
N ARG A 46 -3.68 -7.60 5.33
CA ARG A 46 -4.02 -8.99 4.99
C ARG A 46 -4.71 -9.69 6.16
N PRO A 47 -6.00 -10.03 6.04
CA PRO A 47 -6.71 -10.78 7.06
C PRO A 47 -6.03 -12.13 7.34
N ALA A 48 -6.03 -12.57 8.60
CA ALA A 48 -5.52 -13.90 8.94
C ALA A 48 -6.34 -15.03 8.30
N THR A 49 -7.60 -14.76 7.98
CA THR A 49 -8.55 -15.70 7.35
C THR A 49 -8.54 -15.65 5.83
N LEU A 50 -7.59 -14.94 5.21
CA LEU A 50 -7.48 -14.85 3.75
C LEU A 50 -7.34 -16.26 3.15
N PRO A 51 -8.26 -16.69 2.27
CA PRO A 51 -8.12 -17.97 1.58
C PRO A 51 -6.84 -18.05 0.75
N THR A 52 -6.27 -19.26 0.63
CA THR A 52 -5.12 -19.49 -0.25
C THR A 52 -5.58 -19.51 -1.70
N VAL A 53 -5.18 -18.52 -2.48
CA VAL A 53 -5.36 -18.49 -3.93
C VAL A 53 -4.10 -19.04 -4.60
N THR A 54 -4.27 -20.03 -5.48
CA THR A 54 -3.15 -20.76 -6.13
C THR A 54 -2.93 -20.36 -7.59
N ALA A 55 -3.82 -19.54 -8.16
CA ALA A 55 -3.66 -18.97 -9.49
C ALA A 55 -2.30 -18.26 -9.61
N SER A 56 -1.56 -18.58 -10.67
CA SER A 56 -0.22 -18.03 -10.92
C SER A 56 -0.26 -16.71 -11.69
N THR A 57 -1.45 -16.31 -12.16
CA THR A 57 -1.69 -15.08 -12.92
C THR A 57 -3.10 -14.54 -12.62
N LEU A 58 -3.36 -13.26 -12.91
CA LEU A 58 -4.73 -12.71 -12.86
C LEU A 58 -5.65 -13.39 -13.88
N ALA A 59 -5.13 -13.75 -15.07
CA ALA A 59 -5.91 -14.42 -16.11
C ALA A 59 -6.41 -15.82 -15.73
N GLU A 60 -5.85 -16.44 -14.69
CA GLU A 60 -6.27 -17.75 -14.17
C GLU A 60 -7.29 -17.65 -13.03
N MET A 61 -7.47 -16.47 -12.42
CA MET A 61 -8.33 -16.32 -11.24
C MET A 61 -9.81 -16.40 -11.59
N GLU A 62 -10.56 -17.21 -10.87
CA GLU A 62 -12.02 -17.25 -10.99
C GLU A 62 -12.68 -16.26 -10.02
N ILE A 63 -13.98 -16.02 -10.17
CA ILE A 63 -14.71 -15.03 -9.33
C ILE A 63 -14.50 -15.28 -7.84
N ASP A 64 -14.50 -16.53 -7.39
CA ASP A 64 -14.27 -16.87 -5.98
C ASP A 64 -12.86 -16.47 -5.49
N ASP A 65 -11.84 -16.62 -6.33
CA ASP A 65 -10.49 -16.13 -6.03
C ASP A 65 -10.48 -14.61 -5.89
N LEU A 66 -11.16 -13.92 -6.80
CA LEU A 66 -11.23 -12.46 -6.80
C LEU A 66 -11.95 -11.92 -5.57
N VAL A 67 -13.08 -12.53 -5.19
CA VAL A 67 -13.83 -12.19 -3.97
C VAL A 67 -12.97 -12.47 -2.72
N ALA A 68 -12.26 -13.59 -2.69
CA ALA A 68 -11.34 -13.91 -1.60
C ALA A 68 -10.25 -12.84 -1.45
N LEU A 69 -9.58 -12.45 -2.55
CA LEU A 69 -8.52 -11.44 -2.52
C LEU A 69 -9.05 -10.04 -2.22
N ALA A 70 -10.29 -9.71 -2.62
CA ALA A 70 -10.95 -8.47 -2.29
C ALA A 70 -11.31 -8.34 -0.79
N SER A 71 -11.18 -9.41 0.02
CA SER A 71 -11.28 -9.31 1.48
C SER A 71 -10.04 -8.66 2.14
N GLN A 72 -8.93 -8.56 1.40
CA GLN A 72 -7.76 -7.78 1.81
C GLN A 72 -8.04 -6.28 1.65
N ASP A 73 -7.16 -5.46 2.22
CA ASP A 73 -7.16 -4.02 1.98
C ASP A 73 -5.72 -3.54 1.76
N GLY A 74 -5.56 -2.37 1.20
CA GLY A 74 -4.26 -1.76 1.01
C GLY A 74 -4.34 -0.52 0.15
N PHE A 75 -3.43 0.40 0.42
CA PHE A 75 -3.40 1.70 -0.22
C PHE A 75 -2.02 2.34 -0.07
N ALA A 76 -1.73 3.32 -0.91
CA ALA A 76 -0.47 4.05 -0.92
C ALA A 76 -0.70 5.48 -1.38
N GLY A 77 0.15 6.40 -0.94
CA GLY A 77 0.03 7.80 -1.33
C GLY A 77 0.80 8.72 -0.40
N ARG A 78 0.25 9.89 -0.11
CA ARG A 78 0.92 10.94 0.69
C ARG A 78 0.35 11.01 2.10
N LEU A 79 1.24 11.12 3.08
CA LEU A 79 0.89 11.51 4.43
C LEU A 79 0.93 13.03 4.52
N LEU A 80 -0.23 13.66 4.65
CA LEU A 80 -0.38 15.11 4.72
C LEU A 80 -0.41 15.55 6.18
N ASP A 81 0.44 16.51 6.51
CA ASP A 81 0.54 17.06 7.86
C ASP A 81 -0.44 18.25 8.02
N SER A 82 -1.67 17.97 8.45
CA SER A 82 -2.68 18.98 8.81
C SER A 82 -2.42 19.56 10.20
N SER A 83 -2.91 20.76 10.55
CA SER A 83 -2.50 21.47 11.78
C SER A 83 -2.73 20.72 13.11
N ASN A 84 -3.68 19.79 13.14
CA ASN A 84 -4.09 19.05 14.35
C ASN A 84 -4.16 17.52 14.18
N HIS A 85 -3.96 16.99 12.97
CA HIS A 85 -3.99 15.56 12.65
C HIS A 85 -3.17 15.30 11.38
N VAL A 86 -2.98 14.05 11.01
CA VAL A 86 -2.42 13.66 9.70
C VAL A 86 -3.53 13.05 8.84
N GLU A 87 -3.41 13.24 7.53
CA GLU A 87 -4.34 12.68 6.54
C GLU A 87 -3.60 11.75 5.58
N TRP A 88 -4.18 10.59 5.32
CA TRP A 88 -3.68 9.59 4.37
C TRP A 88 -4.35 9.83 3.02
N GLU A 89 -3.72 10.68 2.18
CA GLU A 89 -4.14 10.88 0.80
C GLU A 89 -3.79 9.63 -0.01
N ARG A 90 -4.81 8.90 -0.47
CA ARG A 90 -4.64 7.64 -1.23
C ARG A 90 -4.51 7.91 -2.72
N ALA A 91 -3.28 7.83 -3.23
CA ALA A 91 -2.98 7.87 -4.66
C ALA A 91 -3.24 6.51 -5.36
N VAL A 92 -3.11 5.43 -4.59
CA VAL A 92 -3.45 4.06 -4.96
C VAL A 92 -4.32 3.48 -3.86
N SER A 93 -5.43 2.83 -4.22
CA SER A 93 -6.33 2.19 -3.25
C SER A 93 -6.92 0.91 -3.83
N LEU A 94 -6.87 -0.18 -3.06
CA LEU A 94 -7.51 -1.43 -3.45
C LEU A 94 -9.04 -1.26 -3.47
N HIS A 95 -9.60 -0.63 -2.44
CA HIS A 95 -11.03 -0.37 -2.34
C HIS A 95 -11.39 1.06 -2.77
N PRO A 96 -12.67 1.31 -3.12
CA PRO A 96 -13.18 2.68 -3.27
C PRO A 96 -12.92 3.51 -2.01
N LEU A 97 -12.79 4.82 -2.18
CA LEU A 97 -12.64 5.73 -1.05
C LEU A 97 -13.92 5.81 -0.23
N GLY A 98 -13.78 5.87 1.09
CA GLY A 98 -14.88 6.08 2.00
C GLY A 98 -15.51 7.48 1.88
N PRO A 99 -16.64 7.72 2.55
CA PRO A 99 -17.35 9.01 2.51
C PRO A 99 -16.62 10.12 3.27
N THR A 100 -15.66 9.76 4.12
CA THR A 100 -14.86 10.69 4.93
C THR A 100 -13.37 10.55 4.62
N PRO A 101 -12.57 11.62 4.78
CA PRO A 101 -11.12 11.52 4.68
C PRO A 101 -10.54 10.48 5.65
N ASP A 102 -9.47 9.84 5.23
CA ASP A 102 -8.68 8.97 6.10
C ASP A 102 -7.73 9.84 6.93
N ALA A 103 -8.01 9.98 8.22
CA ALA A 103 -7.42 11.00 9.06
C ALA A 103 -7.35 10.56 10.52
N GLY A 104 -6.24 10.90 11.18
CA GLY A 104 -5.90 10.37 12.49
C GLY A 104 -4.93 11.26 13.27
N THR A 105 -4.98 11.18 14.59
CA THR A 105 -3.97 11.76 15.47
C THR A 105 -2.98 10.67 15.87
N LEU A 106 -1.70 11.04 15.98
CA LEU A 106 -0.61 10.12 16.30
C LEU A 106 0.02 10.47 17.65
N GLU A 107 0.12 9.50 18.53
CA GLU A 107 0.76 9.64 19.85
C GLU A 107 1.74 8.50 20.12
N ALA A 108 2.83 8.78 20.84
CA ALA A 108 3.82 7.78 21.20
C ALA A 108 3.37 7.12 22.49
N LEU A 109 3.29 5.79 22.46
CA LEU A 109 3.09 4.98 23.65
C LEU A 109 4.41 4.25 23.96
N GLY A 110 5.24 4.87 24.79
CA GLY A 110 6.59 4.37 25.05
C GLY A 110 7.56 4.62 23.89
N THR A 111 8.51 3.71 23.67
CA THR A 111 9.62 3.92 22.72
C THR A 111 9.45 3.24 21.37
N ASP A 112 8.58 2.22 21.29
CA ASP A 112 8.45 1.35 20.12
C ASP A 112 7.01 1.23 19.62
N THR A 113 6.07 1.96 20.22
CA THR A 113 4.66 1.91 19.85
C THR A 113 4.13 3.29 19.52
N LEU A 114 3.48 3.39 18.37
CA LEU A 114 2.70 4.54 17.93
C LEU A 114 1.23 4.17 18.06
N VAL A 115 0.43 5.04 18.66
CA VAL A 115 -1.02 4.90 18.73
C VAL A 115 -1.64 5.92 17.79
N GLU A 116 -2.59 5.44 17.01
CA GLU A 116 -3.37 6.24 16.09
C GLU A 116 -4.82 6.26 16.52
N HIS A 117 -5.44 7.45 16.54
CA HIS A 117 -6.87 7.60 16.79
C HIS A 117 -7.53 8.29 15.60
N GLY A 118 -8.58 7.66 15.06
CA GLY A 118 -9.35 8.21 13.95
C GLY A 118 -10.01 9.55 14.28
N VAL A 119 -10.02 10.47 13.31
CA VAL A 119 -10.62 11.81 13.45
C VAL A 119 -12.09 11.82 13.04
N PHE A 120 -12.41 11.19 11.91
CA PHE A 120 -13.77 11.15 11.35
C PHE A 120 -14.50 9.83 11.62
N GLU A 121 -13.74 8.79 11.95
CA GLU A 121 -14.25 7.49 12.36
C GLU A 121 -13.69 7.14 13.75
N GLU A 122 -14.52 6.52 14.60
CA GLU A 122 -14.09 6.13 15.95
C GLU A 122 -13.35 4.80 15.89
N TYR A 123 -12.02 4.87 15.87
CA TYR A 123 -11.14 3.71 15.99
C TYR A 123 -9.84 4.08 16.71
N THR A 124 -9.18 3.05 17.23
CA THR A 124 -7.81 3.14 17.74
C THR A 124 -6.96 2.04 17.10
N GLU A 125 -5.82 2.39 16.53
CA GLU A 125 -4.81 1.44 16.07
C GLU A 125 -3.53 1.55 16.90
N HIS A 126 -2.92 0.40 17.20
CA HIS A 126 -1.58 0.35 17.79
C HIS A 126 -0.60 -0.19 16.77
N TRP A 127 0.51 0.53 16.60
CA TRP A 127 1.52 0.28 15.60
C TRP A 127 2.85 0.05 16.29
N ARG A 128 3.44 -1.13 16.12
CA ARG A 128 4.78 -1.42 16.61
C ARG A 128 5.80 -0.98 15.57
N ILE A 129 6.76 -0.18 15.98
CA ILE A 129 7.95 0.18 15.22
C ILE A 129 8.83 -1.07 15.11
N THR A 130 9.10 -1.50 13.88
CA THR A 130 9.90 -2.71 13.62
C THR A 130 11.21 -2.43 12.91
N ASP A 131 11.32 -1.28 12.24
CA ASP A 131 12.53 -0.83 11.56
C ASP A 131 12.50 0.70 11.46
N VAL A 132 13.68 1.33 11.55
CA VAL A 132 13.86 2.77 11.37
C VAL A 132 15.14 3.00 10.61
N SER A 133 15.09 3.77 9.52
CA SER A 133 16.26 4.09 8.72
C SER A 133 16.21 5.54 8.21
N PRO A 134 17.32 6.27 8.24
CA PRO A 134 17.45 7.56 7.57
C PRO A 134 17.68 7.42 6.05
N ASP A 135 18.00 6.22 5.55
CA ASP A 135 18.15 5.94 4.12
C ASP A 135 16.76 5.76 3.50
N ILE A 136 16.22 6.83 2.93
CA ILE A 136 14.87 6.89 2.37
C ILE A 136 14.96 7.24 0.89
N GLU A 137 14.24 6.48 0.07
CA GLU A 137 13.93 6.88 -1.30
C GLU A 137 12.42 6.74 -1.51
N GLU A 138 11.79 7.75 -2.11
CA GLU A 138 10.36 7.71 -2.38
C GLU A 138 10.02 8.36 -3.71
N TYR A 139 9.04 7.79 -4.41
CA TYR A 139 8.63 8.27 -5.71
C TYR A 139 7.12 8.13 -5.87
N LEU A 140 6.45 9.24 -6.20
CA LEU A 140 5.15 9.19 -6.85
C LEU A 140 5.39 9.08 -8.35
N LEU A 141 4.73 8.10 -8.96
CA LEU A 141 4.99 7.63 -10.31
C LEU A 141 3.70 7.66 -11.13
N GLU A 142 3.85 7.91 -12.42
CA GLU A 142 2.81 7.78 -13.43
C GLU A 142 3.30 6.83 -14.53
N ASP A 143 2.52 5.81 -14.86
CA ASP A 143 2.81 4.88 -15.94
C ASP A 143 2.87 5.65 -17.27
N VAL A 144 3.96 5.50 -18.02
CA VAL A 144 4.18 6.22 -19.27
C VAL A 144 3.19 5.83 -20.38
N GLU A 145 2.64 4.62 -20.32
CA GLU A 145 1.74 4.06 -21.33
C GLU A 145 0.28 4.23 -20.93
N THR A 146 -0.07 4.01 -19.66
CA THR A 146 -1.46 3.98 -19.20
C THR A 146 -1.88 5.19 -18.39
N GLY A 147 -0.93 5.93 -17.83
CA GLY A 147 -1.19 7.02 -16.89
C GLY A 147 -1.59 6.56 -15.49
N ALA A 148 -1.55 5.26 -15.20
CA ALA A 148 -1.86 4.78 -13.85
C ALA A 148 -0.80 5.23 -12.84
N THR A 149 -1.27 5.60 -11.65
CA THR A 149 -0.41 6.03 -10.56
C THR A 149 0.26 4.85 -9.87
N ALA A 150 1.51 5.04 -9.47
CA ALA A 150 2.19 4.15 -8.55
C ALA A 150 2.96 4.94 -7.47
N VAL A 151 3.22 4.29 -6.34
CA VAL A 151 4.01 4.81 -5.23
C VAL A 151 5.09 3.79 -4.93
N LEU A 152 6.35 4.23 -4.92
CA LEU A 152 7.49 3.44 -4.47
C LEU A 152 8.09 4.09 -3.23
N VAL A 153 8.24 3.33 -2.15
CA VAL A 153 8.90 3.77 -0.92
C VAL A 153 9.97 2.76 -0.55
N ARG A 154 11.16 3.23 -0.24
CA ARG A 154 12.27 2.47 0.34
C ARG A 154 12.67 3.12 1.66
N VAL A 155 12.88 2.29 2.68
CA VAL A 155 13.39 2.67 3.99
C VAL A 155 14.45 1.63 4.37
N GLY A 156 15.73 1.99 4.26
CA GLY A 156 16.84 1.06 4.43
C GLY A 156 16.72 -0.14 3.49
N GLU A 157 16.60 -1.34 4.09
CA GLU A 157 16.46 -2.62 3.39
C GLU A 157 15.00 -3.04 3.19
N CYS A 158 14.02 -2.20 3.56
CA CYS A 158 12.61 -2.42 3.27
C CYS A 158 12.18 -1.62 2.04
N PHE A 159 11.28 -2.17 1.25
CA PHE A 159 10.53 -1.40 0.27
C PHE A 159 9.04 -1.73 0.29
N ALA A 160 8.26 -0.82 -0.26
CA ALA A 160 6.87 -1.01 -0.57
C ALA A 160 6.55 -0.37 -1.93
N PHE A 161 5.63 -0.99 -2.66
CA PHE A 161 5.22 -0.58 -3.99
C PHE A 161 3.70 -0.70 -4.11
N GLY A 162 3.03 0.42 -4.31
CA GLY A 162 1.61 0.47 -4.66
C GLY A 162 1.45 0.82 -6.12
N ARG A 163 0.68 0.05 -6.90
CA ARG A 163 0.32 0.36 -8.28
C ARG A 163 -1.18 0.31 -8.46
N SER A 164 -1.75 1.39 -8.99
CA SER A 164 -3.15 1.43 -9.38
C SER A 164 -3.42 0.55 -10.60
N ARG A 165 -4.63 0.01 -10.62
CA ARG A 165 -5.26 -0.54 -11.83
C ARG A 165 -5.46 0.52 -12.90
N ASP A 166 -5.46 0.09 -14.15
CA ASP A 166 -5.81 0.88 -15.34
C ASP A 166 -7.35 0.94 -15.56
N HIS A 167 -8.12 0.34 -14.65
CA HIS A 167 -9.57 0.22 -14.74
C HIS A 167 -10.26 1.02 -13.63
N ALA A 168 -11.19 1.91 -14.01
CA ALA A 168 -11.93 2.70 -13.02
C ALA A 168 -12.84 1.81 -12.16
N ILE A 169 -12.94 2.12 -10.87
CA ILE A 169 -13.87 1.46 -9.94
C ILE A 169 -14.99 2.44 -9.57
N GLY A 170 -16.18 1.92 -9.31
CA GLY A 170 -17.29 2.67 -8.74
C GLY A 170 -17.12 2.89 -7.23
N SER A 171 -18.14 3.48 -6.60
CA SER A 171 -18.19 3.72 -5.15
C SER A 171 -18.68 2.53 -4.32
N GLU A 172 -19.32 1.55 -4.94
CA GLU A 172 -19.83 0.34 -4.26
C GLU A 172 -18.68 -0.55 -3.75
N PRO A 173 -18.88 -1.39 -2.72
CA PRO A 173 -17.85 -2.30 -2.25
C PRO A 173 -17.22 -3.14 -3.39
N LEU A 174 -15.90 -3.30 -3.39
CA LEU A 174 -15.18 -3.98 -4.48
C LEU A 174 -15.73 -5.39 -4.76
N VAL A 175 -16.11 -6.13 -3.72
CA VAL A 175 -16.74 -7.45 -3.85
C VAL A 175 -18.05 -7.40 -4.64
N GLU A 176 -18.88 -6.38 -4.41
CA GLU A 176 -20.14 -6.21 -5.14
C GLU A 176 -19.88 -5.87 -6.61
N GLN A 177 -18.87 -5.04 -6.89
CA GLN A 177 -18.45 -4.74 -8.26
C GLN A 177 -17.92 -5.99 -8.99
N ILE A 178 -17.14 -6.83 -8.31
CA ILE A 178 -16.63 -8.10 -8.84
C ILE A 178 -17.78 -9.06 -9.18
N LEU A 179 -18.73 -9.24 -8.24
CA LEU A 179 -19.89 -10.12 -8.44
C LEU A 179 -20.85 -9.59 -9.52
N GLY A 180 -20.93 -8.26 -9.68
CA GLY A 180 -21.75 -7.58 -10.67
C GLY A 180 -21.08 -7.37 -12.04
N ALA A 181 -19.82 -7.78 -12.21
CA ALA A 181 -19.08 -7.58 -13.45
C ALA A 181 -19.74 -8.31 -14.64
N ALA A 182 -19.73 -7.67 -15.82
CA ALA A 182 -20.35 -8.23 -17.02
C ALA A 182 -19.63 -9.50 -17.52
N THR A 183 -18.31 -9.57 -17.31
CA THR A 183 -17.49 -10.72 -17.64
C THR A 183 -16.46 -10.99 -16.54
N VAL A 184 -15.93 -12.21 -16.49
CA VAL A 184 -14.81 -12.55 -15.59
C VAL A 184 -13.57 -11.70 -15.91
N SER A 185 -13.37 -11.31 -17.17
CA SER A 185 -12.27 -10.41 -17.55
C SER A 185 -12.41 -9.03 -16.91
N ASP A 186 -13.62 -8.48 -16.87
CA ASP A 186 -13.90 -7.20 -16.21
C ASP A 186 -13.68 -7.33 -14.69
N ALA A 187 -14.15 -8.44 -14.10
CA ALA A 187 -13.91 -8.73 -12.68
C ALA A 187 -12.42 -8.78 -12.33
N ARG A 188 -11.60 -9.44 -13.17
CA ARG A 188 -10.13 -9.50 -12.98
C ARG A 188 -9.49 -8.12 -13.11
N ALA A 189 -9.98 -7.27 -14.02
CA ALA A 189 -9.46 -5.90 -14.19
C ALA A 189 -9.74 -5.02 -12.95
N LEU A 190 -10.86 -5.22 -12.26
CA LEU A 190 -11.16 -4.54 -10.98
C LEU A 190 -10.13 -4.88 -9.90
N LEU A 191 -9.58 -6.11 -9.90
CA LEU A 191 -8.58 -6.56 -8.92
C LEU A 191 -7.13 -6.28 -9.35
N ASP A 192 -6.88 -5.72 -10.54
CA ASP A 192 -5.52 -5.50 -11.06
C ASP A 192 -4.80 -4.29 -10.39
N CYS A 193 -4.75 -4.29 -9.06
CA CYS A 193 -4.16 -3.28 -8.19
C CYS A 193 -3.23 -3.96 -7.19
N GLU A 194 -1.95 -3.61 -7.25
CA GLU A 194 -0.92 -4.20 -6.41
C GLU A 194 -0.59 -3.26 -5.24
N ILE A 195 -0.62 -3.77 -4.02
CA ILE A 195 0.09 -3.20 -2.87
C ILE A 195 1.03 -4.26 -2.36
N ALA A 196 2.32 -4.01 -2.47
CA ALA A 196 3.38 -4.95 -2.14
C ALA A 196 4.36 -4.37 -1.12
N VAL A 197 4.90 -5.25 -0.29
CA VAL A 197 6.04 -4.96 0.59
C VAL A 197 7.12 -6.01 0.36
N GLY A 198 8.37 -5.62 0.53
CA GLY A 198 9.51 -6.50 0.26
C GLY A 198 10.77 -6.10 1.01
N ARG A 199 11.82 -6.89 0.77
CA ARG A 199 13.16 -6.71 1.35
C ARG A 199 14.19 -6.57 0.24
N ILE A 200 15.24 -5.83 0.54
CA ILE A 200 16.40 -5.61 -0.30
C ILE A 200 17.58 -6.35 0.33
N GLU A 201 18.10 -7.36 -0.36
CA GLU A 201 19.26 -8.13 0.08
C GLU A 201 20.24 -8.23 -1.09
N ASP A 202 21.49 -7.83 -0.90
CA ASP A 202 22.53 -7.79 -1.95
C ASP A 202 22.07 -7.05 -3.23
N GLY A 203 21.27 -6.00 -3.06
CA GLY A 203 20.70 -5.22 -4.17
C GLY A 203 19.51 -5.87 -4.89
N ARG A 204 19.06 -7.05 -4.45
CA ARG A 204 17.87 -7.74 -4.98
C ARG A 204 16.62 -7.32 -4.21
N TRP A 205 15.63 -6.77 -4.92
CA TRP A 205 14.37 -6.30 -4.36
C TRP A 205 13.29 -7.39 -4.45
N THR A 206 13.16 -8.21 -3.42
CA THR A 206 12.25 -9.37 -3.40
C THR A 206 10.94 -9.01 -2.69
N ILE A 207 9.81 -9.28 -3.35
CA ILE A 207 8.47 -9.08 -2.78
C ILE A 207 8.20 -10.17 -1.75
N SER A 208 7.94 -9.79 -0.50
CA SER A 208 7.66 -10.72 0.60
C SER A 208 6.16 -10.85 0.89
N ALA A 209 5.36 -9.84 0.51
CA ALA A 209 3.91 -9.87 0.56
C ALA A 209 3.30 -8.94 -0.49
N SER A 210 2.15 -9.31 -1.03
CA SER A 210 1.41 -8.52 -2.03
C SER A 210 -0.09 -8.81 -1.94
N THR A 211 -0.93 -7.86 -2.34
CA THR A 211 -2.36 -8.09 -2.61
C THR A 211 -2.58 -9.09 -3.75
N LEU A 212 -1.57 -9.25 -4.63
CA LEU A 212 -1.53 -10.23 -5.72
C LEU A 212 -0.58 -11.39 -5.35
N PRO A 213 -1.07 -12.53 -4.85
CA PRO A 213 -0.22 -13.57 -4.25
C PRO A 213 0.86 -14.13 -5.17
N PHE A 214 0.58 -14.23 -6.48
CA PHE A 214 1.54 -14.71 -7.47
C PHE A 214 2.75 -13.80 -7.68
N ARG A 215 2.75 -12.58 -7.12
CA ARG A 215 3.89 -11.66 -7.12
C ARG A 215 4.88 -11.96 -5.99
N VAL A 216 4.46 -12.66 -4.94
CA VAL A 216 5.32 -12.99 -3.79
C VAL A 216 6.48 -13.89 -4.22
N GLY A 217 7.70 -13.54 -3.78
CA GLY A 217 8.94 -14.19 -4.21
C GLY A 217 9.50 -13.65 -5.54
N GLY A 218 8.71 -12.88 -6.28
CA GLY A 218 9.17 -12.15 -7.47
C GLY A 218 10.04 -10.94 -7.12
N GLU A 219 10.71 -10.38 -8.13
CA GLU A 219 11.54 -9.19 -7.99
C GLU A 219 10.86 -7.96 -8.57
N LEU A 220 10.87 -6.83 -7.84
CA LEU A 220 10.48 -5.53 -8.39
C LEU A 220 11.56 -4.95 -9.31
N HIS A 221 12.84 -5.17 -8.95
CA HIS A 221 14.03 -4.77 -9.70
C HIS A 221 13.93 -3.35 -10.30
N PRO A 222 13.79 -2.30 -9.46
CA PRO A 222 13.72 -0.93 -9.95
C PRO A 222 15.05 -0.53 -10.61
N VAL A 223 14.98 0.05 -11.80
CA VAL A 223 16.12 0.70 -12.46
C VAL A 223 15.83 2.19 -12.55
N PHE A 224 16.60 2.96 -11.79
CA PHE A 224 16.44 4.41 -11.70
C PHE A 224 17.13 5.13 -12.85
N GLY A 225 16.54 6.24 -13.29
CA GLY A 225 16.99 7.05 -14.42
C GLY A 225 15.99 8.17 -14.72
N HIS A 226 16.04 8.74 -15.93
CA HIS A 226 15.04 9.72 -16.38
C HIS A 226 13.61 9.14 -16.31
N GLU A 227 13.47 7.87 -16.70
CA GLU A 227 12.30 7.05 -16.41
C GLU A 227 12.72 5.97 -15.42
N ILE A 228 11.87 5.69 -14.45
CA ILE A 228 12.04 4.55 -13.56
C ILE A 228 11.44 3.33 -14.24
N ARG A 229 12.10 2.19 -14.13
CA ARG A 229 11.60 0.92 -14.70
C ARG A 229 11.46 -0.11 -13.61
N THR A 230 10.35 -0.83 -13.59
CA THR A 230 10.14 -1.97 -12.67
C THR A 230 9.75 -3.21 -13.45
N ARG A 231 10.07 -4.39 -12.90
CA ARG A 231 9.57 -5.67 -13.40
C ARG A 231 8.16 -5.90 -12.87
N GLU A 232 7.29 -6.34 -13.77
CA GLU A 232 5.93 -6.74 -13.44
C GLU A 232 5.54 -8.06 -14.13
N THR A 233 4.43 -8.62 -13.67
CA THR A 233 3.75 -9.75 -14.28
C THR A 233 2.51 -9.20 -14.96
N ALA A 234 2.47 -9.28 -16.29
CA ALA A 234 1.29 -8.90 -17.06
C ALA A 234 0.09 -9.78 -16.69
N PHE A 235 -1.09 -9.37 -17.15
CA PHE A 235 -2.35 -10.07 -16.91
C PHE A 235 -2.27 -11.58 -17.22
N ASP A 236 -1.55 -11.96 -18.30
CA ASP A 236 -1.36 -13.33 -18.77
C ASP A 236 -0.16 -14.06 -18.14
N GLY A 237 0.49 -13.46 -17.14
CA GLY A 237 1.65 -14.05 -16.46
C GLY A 237 3.00 -13.74 -17.08
N LYS A 238 3.06 -13.10 -18.26
CA LYS A 238 4.34 -12.77 -18.88
C LYS A 238 5.07 -11.70 -18.08
N SER A 239 6.39 -11.85 -17.94
CA SER A 239 7.20 -10.78 -17.38
C SER A 239 7.23 -9.59 -18.33
N VAL A 240 6.90 -8.42 -17.81
CA VAL A 240 6.95 -7.15 -18.52
C VAL A 240 7.78 -6.14 -17.74
N THR A 241 8.26 -5.12 -18.44
CA THR A 241 8.90 -3.96 -17.80
C THR A 241 7.95 -2.79 -17.93
N ARG A 242 7.52 -2.23 -16.81
CA ARG A 242 6.78 -0.97 -16.80
C ARG A 242 7.74 0.21 -16.74
N ARG A 243 7.32 1.32 -17.32
CA ARG A 243 8.07 2.57 -17.39
C ARG A 243 7.27 3.65 -16.69
N TRP A 244 7.95 4.39 -15.83
CA TRP A 244 7.34 5.35 -14.95
C TRP A 244 7.99 6.71 -15.10
N ARG A 245 7.17 7.75 -15.14
CA ARG A 245 7.61 9.14 -14.94
C ARG A 245 7.43 9.49 -13.46
N SER A 246 8.43 10.11 -12.85
CA SER A 246 8.26 10.68 -11.51
C SER A 246 7.40 11.95 -11.60
N VAL A 247 6.37 12.02 -10.76
CA VAL A 247 5.41 13.14 -10.71
C VAL A 247 5.89 14.23 -9.74
N ASP A 248 6.57 13.83 -8.66
CA ASP A 248 7.11 14.72 -7.64
C ASP A 248 8.64 14.79 -7.71
N SER A 249 9.21 15.11 -8.89
CA SER A 249 10.65 15.32 -8.98
C SER A 249 11.04 16.61 -8.24
N THR A 250 11.35 16.49 -6.94
CA THR A 250 12.29 17.44 -6.34
C THR A 250 13.67 17.07 -6.88
N PRO A 251 14.46 18.00 -7.44
CA PRO A 251 15.79 17.66 -7.95
C PRO A 251 16.60 17.03 -6.83
N ARG A 252 17.30 15.92 -7.11
CA ARG A 252 18.42 15.47 -6.27
C ARG A 252 19.31 16.68 -6.02
N SER A 253 19.41 17.10 -4.77
CA SER A 253 20.53 17.95 -4.37
C SER A 253 21.75 17.05 -4.40
N ASP A 254 22.47 17.06 -5.53
CA ASP A 254 23.81 16.51 -5.55
C ASP A 254 24.66 17.41 -4.62
N THR A 255 24.98 16.90 -3.44
CA THR A 255 26.09 17.35 -2.60
C THR A 255 27.09 16.23 -2.45
#